data_AF-A0A9J6EKJ8-F1
#
_entry.id   AF-A0A9J6EKJ8-F1
#
_cell.length_a   1.000
_cell.length_b   1.000
_cell.length_c   1.000
_cell.angle_alpha   90.00
_cell.angle_beta   90.00
_cell.angle_gamma   90.00
#
_symmetry.space_group_name_H-M   'P 1'
#
loop_
_entity.id
_entity.type
_entity.pdbx_description
1 polymer ?
#
loop_
_entity_poly.entity_id
_entity_poly.type
_entity_poly.pdbx_seq_one_letter_code
_entity_poly.pdbx_strand_id
1 'polypeptide(L)'
;MDGVQLKVARQVENIKLFQEALAKSSQLSKGMCAILSSFDERLMKLERTILPVYHETGNLQRRQENIERTLAQLEEVVQLYGVSQMAKPKISQGPSDQNLDSFLEAMEQVEKARDYFEQNSPHNIEANLLEQLFNEGVAGLQASRALHICRILN
;
A
#
# COMPACT_ATOMS: atom_id res chain seq x y z
N MET A 1 -56.42 -46.20 -60.73
CA MET A 1 -55.34 -46.72 -59.86
C MET A 1 -54.13 -45.78 -59.76
N ASP A 2 -53.88 -44.91 -60.76
CA ASP A 2 -52.69 -44.04 -60.82
C ASP A 2 -52.58 -42.94 -59.75
N GLY A 3 -53.68 -42.25 -59.42
CA GLY A 3 -53.63 -41.10 -58.51
C GLY A 3 -53.30 -41.41 -57.05
N VAL A 4 -53.56 -42.65 -56.59
CA VAL A 4 -53.19 -43.09 -55.24
C VAL A 4 -51.68 -43.36 -55.15
N GLN A 5 -51.10 -43.98 -56.18
CA GLN A 5 -49.65 -44.22 -56.26
C GLN A 5 -48.88 -42.90 -56.29
N LEU A 6 -49.37 -41.90 -57.02
CA LEU A 6 -48.76 -40.57 -57.07
C LEU A 6 -48.75 -39.86 -55.71
N LYS A 7 -49.85 -39.96 -54.94
CA LYS A 7 -49.94 -39.39 -53.57
C LYS A 7 -48.98 -40.08 -52.61
N VAL A 8 -48.90 -41.41 -52.69
CA VAL A 8 -47.96 -42.20 -51.86
C VAL A 8 -46.53 -41.83 -52.20
N ALA A 9 -46.17 -41.73 -53.48
CA ALA A 9 -44.83 -41.31 -53.91
C ALA A 9 -44.45 -39.94 -53.36
N ARG A 10 -45.38 -38.97 -53.42
CA ARG A 10 -45.18 -37.62 -52.86
C ARG A 10 -45.00 -37.62 -51.34
N GLN A 11 -45.77 -38.44 -50.63
CA GLN A 11 -45.61 -38.58 -49.17
C GLN A 11 -44.26 -39.21 -48.80
N VAL A 12 -43.81 -40.21 -49.56
CA VAL A 12 -42.48 -40.81 -49.38
C VAL A 12 -41.37 -39.78 -49.62
N GLU A 13 -41.50 -38.94 -50.64
CA GLU A 13 -40.54 -37.86 -50.91
C GLU A 13 -40.53 -36.81 -49.79
N ASN A 14 -41.71 -36.36 -49.33
CA ASN A 14 -41.81 -35.44 -48.20
C ASN A 14 -41.19 -35.99 -46.92
N ILE A 15 -41.39 -37.30 -46.64
CA ILE A 15 -40.79 -37.96 -45.48
C ILE A 15 -39.25 -37.96 -45.58
N LYS A 16 -38.69 -38.21 -46.77
CA LYS A 16 -37.24 -38.14 -46.99
C LYS A 16 -36.69 -36.74 -46.72
N LEU A 17 -37.33 -35.72 -47.27
CA LEU A 17 -36.95 -34.32 -47.03
C LEU A 17 -37.00 -33.95 -45.54
N PHE A 18 -38.03 -34.42 -44.82
CA PHE A 18 -38.17 -34.18 -43.39
C PHE A 18 -37.08 -34.90 -42.58
N GLN A 19 -36.73 -36.13 -42.94
CA GLN A 19 -35.63 -36.88 -42.32
C GLN A 19 -34.28 -36.19 -42.54
N GLU A 20 -34.02 -35.66 -43.74
CA GLU A 20 -32.81 -34.89 -44.05
C GLU A 20 -32.73 -33.59 -43.22
N ALA A 21 -33.84 -32.84 -43.14
CA ALA A 21 -33.91 -31.63 -42.32
C ALA A 21 -33.67 -31.93 -40.83
N LEU A 22 -34.25 -33.02 -40.31
CA LEU A 22 -34.06 -33.48 -38.94
C LEU A 22 -32.61 -33.91 -38.67
N ALA A 23 -31.99 -34.62 -39.62
CA ALA A 23 -30.58 -35.00 -39.53
C ALA A 23 -29.66 -33.77 -39.49
N LYS A 24 -29.93 -32.77 -40.35
CA LYS A 24 -29.19 -31.50 -40.36
C LYS A 24 -29.37 -30.72 -39.05
N SER A 25 -30.58 -30.66 -38.51
CA SER A 25 -30.87 -30.03 -37.22
C SER A 25 -30.14 -30.74 -36.07
N SER A 26 -30.15 -32.07 -36.05
CA SER A 26 -29.40 -32.89 -35.09
C SER A 26 -27.89 -32.64 -35.17
N GLN A 27 -27.33 -32.57 -36.37
CA GLN A 27 -25.92 -32.26 -36.58
C GLN A 27 -25.56 -30.86 -36.05
N LEU A 28 -26.41 -29.85 -36.33
CA LEU A 28 -26.20 -28.49 -35.83
C LEU A 28 -26.24 -28.44 -34.30
N SER A 29 -27.22 -29.10 -33.68
CA SER A 29 -27.35 -29.19 -32.23
C SER A 29 -26.12 -29.87 -31.59
N LYS A 30 -25.62 -30.96 -32.18
CA LYS A 30 -24.37 -31.60 -31.73
C LYS A 30 -23.17 -30.66 -31.83
N GLY A 31 -23.09 -29.88 -32.92
CA GLY A 31 -22.07 -28.85 -33.09
C GLY A 31 -22.13 -27.79 -32.00
N MET A 32 -23.34 -27.31 -31.66
CA MET A 32 -23.53 -26.36 -30.56
C MET A 32 -23.12 -26.95 -29.21
N CYS A 33 -23.50 -28.20 -28.92
CA CYS A 33 -23.07 -28.88 -27.70
C CYS A 33 -21.55 -28.97 -27.61
N ALA A 34 -20.87 -29.36 -28.69
CA ALA A 34 -19.41 -29.44 -28.72
C ALA A 34 -18.73 -28.09 -28.47
N ILE A 35 -19.27 -27.01 -29.04
CA ILE A 35 -18.77 -25.65 -28.81
C ILE A 35 -18.94 -25.26 -27.33
N LEU A 36 -20.13 -25.48 -26.75
CA LEU A 36 -20.41 -25.17 -25.35
C LEU A 36 -19.50 -25.97 -24.39
N SER A 37 -19.32 -27.26 -24.64
CA SER A 37 -18.40 -28.09 -23.87
C SER A 37 -16.96 -27.56 -23.94
N SER A 38 -16.50 -27.10 -25.11
CA SER A 38 -15.18 -26.47 -25.23
C SER A 38 -15.08 -25.16 -24.45
N PHE A 39 -16.15 -24.36 -24.42
CA PHE A 39 -16.18 -23.14 -23.60
C PHE A 39 -16.11 -23.45 -22.11
N ASP A 40 -16.87 -24.43 -21.62
CA ASP A 40 -16.85 -24.84 -20.21
C ASP A 40 -15.46 -25.31 -19.78
N GLU A 41 -14.79 -26.14 -20.59
CA GLU A 41 -13.42 -26.59 -20.30
C GLU A 41 -12.44 -25.41 -20.22
N ARG A 42 -12.56 -24.45 -21.15
CA ARG A 42 -11.71 -23.26 -21.17
C ARG A 42 -11.96 -22.35 -19.97
N LEU A 43 -13.22 -22.16 -19.57
CA LEU A 43 -13.59 -21.38 -18.39
C LEU A 43 -13.09 -22.04 -17.11
N MET A 44 -13.26 -23.35 -16.95
CA MET A 44 -12.71 -24.09 -15.82
C MET A 44 -11.19 -23.98 -15.74
N LYS A 45 -10.48 -24.09 -16.87
CA LYS A 45 -9.03 -23.93 -16.91
C LYS A 45 -8.61 -22.51 -16.55
N LEU A 46 -9.34 -21.51 -17.03
CA LEU A 46 -9.09 -20.10 -16.75
C LEU A 46 -9.25 -19.83 -15.25
N GLU A 47 -10.36 -20.26 -14.63
CA GLU A 47 -10.61 -20.10 -13.21
C GLU A 47 -9.50 -20.73 -12.35
N ARG A 48 -9.14 -21.98 -12.65
CA ARG A 48 -8.05 -22.69 -11.95
C ARG A 48 -6.70 -21.98 -12.05
N THR A 49 -6.50 -21.20 -13.11
CA THR A 49 -5.25 -20.48 -13.36
C THR A 49 -5.28 -19.06 -12.76
N ILE A 50 -6.40 -18.36 -12.85
CA ILE A 50 -6.56 -16.99 -12.36
C ILE A 50 -6.65 -16.93 -10.84
N LEU A 51 -7.36 -17.88 -10.21
CA LEU A 51 -7.61 -17.81 -8.76
C LEU A 51 -6.30 -17.81 -7.94
N PRO A 52 -5.31 -18.69 -8.20
CA PRO A 52 -4.02 -18.62 -7.52
C PRO A 52 -3.28 -17.31 -7.78
N VAL A 53 -3.31 -16.79 -9.01
CA VAL A 53 -2.66 -15.51 -9.36
C VAL A 53 -3.27 -14.37 -8.56
N TYR A 54 -4.60 -14.30 -8.47
CA TYR A 54 -5.30 -13.29 -7.67
C TYR A 54 -4.89 -13.34 -6.19
N HIS A 55 -4.83 -14.56 -5.62
CA HIS A 55 -4.39 -14.73 -4.23
C HIS A 55 -2.93 -14.32 -4.01
N GLU A 56 -2.03 -14.73 -4.90
CA GLU A 56 -0.61 -14.37 -4.82
C GLU A 56 -0.40 -12.87 -5.03
N THR A 57 -1.12 -12.22 -5.96
CA THR A 57 -1.10 -10.77 -6.13
C THR A 57 -1.58 -10.06 -4.86
N GLY A 58 -2.66 -10.51 -4.23
CA GLY A 58 -3.14 -9.95 -2.97
C GLY A 58 -2.15 -10.15 -1.81
N ASN A 59 -1.46 -11.30 -1.76
CA ASN A 59 -0.37 -11.54 -0.80
C ASN A 59 0.81 -10.61 -1.05
N LEU A 60 1.18 -10.41 -2.31
CA LEU A 60 2.28 -9.53 -2.70
C LEU A 60 1.99 -8.08 -2.35
N GLN A 61 0.76 -7.61 -2.59
CA GLN A 61 0.33 -6.26 -2.21
C GLN A 61 0.43 -6.06 -0.69
N ARG A 62 -0.06 -7.01 0.12
CA ARG A 62 0.10 -6.95 1.58
C ARG A 62 1.56 -6.92 2.02
N ARG A 63 2.44 -7.68 1.34
CA ARG A 63 3.89 -7.64 1.62
C ARG A 63 4.50 -6.29 1.27
N GLN A 64 4.11 -5.72 0.12
CA GLN A 64 4.54 -4.38 -0.29
C GLN A 64 4.12 -3.33 0.75
N GLU A 65 2.85 -3.32 1.17
CA GLU A 65 2.35 -2.38 2.18
C GLU A 65 3.12 -2.50 3.51
N ASN A 66 3.46 -3.72 3.93
CA ASN A 66 4.28 -3.93 5.13
C ASN A 66 5.70 -3.38 4.97
N ILE A 67 6.31 -3.57 3.79
CA ILE A 67 7.64 -3.03 3.48
C ILE A 67 7.61 -1.50 3.50
N GLU A 68 6.62 -0.88 2.86
CA GLU A 68 6.47 0.57 2.82
C GLU A 68 6.27 1.17 4.23
N ARG A 69 5.44 0.54 5.06
CA ARG A 69 5.27 0.97 6.46
C ARG A 69 6.56 0.85 7.27
N THR A 70 7.28 -0.27 7.12
CA THR A 70 8.56 -0.48 7.80
C THR A 70 9.60 0.53 7.33
N LEU A 71 9.64 0.84 6.03
CA LEU A 71 10.53 1.84 5.48
C LEU A 71 10.23 3.24 6.04
N ALA A 72 8.96 3.65 6.09
CA ALA A 72 8.57 4.93 6.67
C ALA A 72 8.96 5.06 8.15
N GLN A 73 8.80 3.99 8.94
CA GLN A 73 9.25 3.96 10.32
C GLN A 73 10.78 4.07 10.44
N LEU A 74 11.51 3.39 9.56
CA LEU A 74 12.98 3.50 9.53
C LEU A 74 13.45 4.90 9.11
N GLU A 75 12.77 5.54 8.17
CA GLU A 75 13.05 6.93 7.77
C GLU A 75 12.87 7.90 8.94
N GLU A 76 11.81 7.74 9.73
CA GLU A 76 11.60 8.52 10.97
C GLU A 76 12.77 8.33 11.94
N VAL A 77 13.17 7.09 12.19
CA VAL A 77 14.30 6.80 13.09
C VAL A 77 15.60 7.41 12.57
N VAL A 78 15.88 7.33 11.27
CA VAL A 78 17.07 7.95 10.66
C VAL A 78 17.09 9.46 10.90
N GLN A 79 15.95 10.14 10.80
CA GLN A 79 15.85 11.57 11.09
C GLN A 79 16.21 11.88 12.54
N LEU A 80 15.78 11.05 13.50
CA LEU A 80 16.09 11.24 14.92
C LEU A 80 17.60 11.20 15.22
N TYR A 81 18.35 10.34 14.54
CA TYR A 81 19.83 10.32 14.65
C TYR A 81 20.50 11.60 14.10
N GLY A 82 19.83 12.34 13.22
CA GLY A 82 20.34 13.62 12.68
C GLY A 82 20.03 14.84 13.55
N VAL A 83 19.09 14.72 14.50
CA VAL A 83 18.60 15.85 15.30
C VAL A 83 19.72 16.50 16.11
N SER A 84 20.59 15.72 16.75
CA SER A 84 21.69 16.25 17.57
C SER A 84 22.63 17.14 16.75
N GLN A 85 22.97 16.73 15.52
CA GLN A 85 23.81 17.50 14.61
C GLN A 85 23.14 18.80 14.13
N MET A 86 21.84 18.75 13.81
CA MET A 86 21.10 19.90 13.28
C MET A 86 20.75 20.92 14.36
N ALA A 87 20.40 20.46 15.57
CA ALA A 87 19.98 21.30 16.67
C ALA A 87 21.16 21.97 17.39
N LYS A 88 22.32 21.31 17.46
CA LYS A 88 23.51 21.83 18.14
C LYS A 88 23.88 23.28 17.78
N PRO A 89 24.05 23.67 16.49
CA PRO A 89 24.42 25.04 16.17
C PRO A 89 23.35 26.07 16.60
N LYS A 90 22.07 25.72 16.55
CA LYS A 90 20.97 26.60 16.97
C LYS A 90 20.95 26.77 18.48
N ILE A 91 21.13 25.67 19.22
CA ILE A 91 21.14 25.68 20.68
C ILE A 91 22.39 26.36 21.24
N SER A 92 23.57 26.11 20.67
CA SER A 92 24.83 26.73 21.12
C SER A 92 24.87 28.26 20.90
N GLN A 93 24.09 28.80 19.95
CA GLN A 93 23.95 30.27 19.79
C GLN A 93 23.17 30.92 20.93
N GLY A 94 22.39 30.14 21.66
CA GLY A 94 21.51 30.63 22.71
C GLY A 94 20.27 31.38 22.17
N PRO A 95 19.28 31.64 23.03
CA PRO A 95 18.06 32.32 22.66
C PRO A 95 18.26 33.85 22.61
N SER A 96 17.83 34.46 21.51
CA SER A 96 17.80 35.90 21.26
C SER A 96 16.49 36.29 20.56
N ASP A 97 16.13 37.58 20.61
CA ASP A 97 14.88 38.08 20.02
C ASP A 97 14.73 37.78 18.51
N GLN A 98 15.84 37.54 17.80
CA GLN A 98 15.84 37.27 16.36
C GLN A 98 15.82 35.78 16.00
N ASN A 99 16.21 34.89 16.92
CA ASN A 99 16.35 33.45 16.66
C ASN A 99 15.51 32.57 17.61
N LEU A 100 14.69 33.19 18.49
CA LEU A 100 13.92 32.50 19.52
C LEU A 100 13.06 31.36 18.96
N ASP A 101 12.32 31.60 17.89
CA ASP A 101 11.46 30.58 17.28
C ASP A 101 12.29 29.38 16.80
N SER A 102 13.38 29.64 16.08
CA SER A 102 14.28 28.59 15.58
C SER A 102 14.99 27.81 16.69
N PHE A 103 15.25 28.47 17.82
CA PHE A 103 15.82 27.86 19.02
C PHE A 103 14.80 26.96 19.72
N LEU A 104 13.57 27.44 19.90
CA LEU A 104 12.48 26.67 20.51
C LEU A 104 12.09 25.45 19.66
N GLU A 105 12.04 25.59 18.33
CA GLU A 105 11.85 24.45 17.42
C GLU A 105 12.96 23.41 17.56
N ALA A 106 14.23 23.85 17.69
CA ALA A 106 15.35 22.94 17.90
C ALA A 106 15.25 22.22 19.25
N MET A 107 14.83 22.93 20.31
CA MET A 107 14.60 22.34 21.63
C MET A 107 13.48 21.29 21.60
N GLU A 108 12.37 21.58 20.91
CA GLU A 108 11.26 20.64 20.75
C GLU A 108 11.70 19.38 19.98
N GLN A 109 12.50 19.54 18.92
CA GLN A 109 13.05 18.41 18.16
C GLN A 109 13.99 17.55 19.02
N VAL A 110 14.85 18.17 19.83
CA VAL A 110 15.76 17.47 20.74
C VAL A 110 14.99 16.72 21.82
N GLU A 111 13.96 17.32 22.41
CA GLU A 111 13.09 16.67 23.40
C GLU A 111 12.41 15.42 22.81
N LYS A 112 11.79 15.54 21.63
CA LYS A 112 11.14 14.41 20.95
C LYS A 112 12.13 13.27 20.65
N ALA A 113 13.31 13.59 20.15
CA ALA A 113 14.32 12.59 19.84
C ALA A 113 14.87 11.93 21.11
N ARG A 114 15.10 12.69 22.17
CA ARG A 114 15.55 12.16 23.46
C ARG A 114 14.52 11.19 24.02
N ASP A 115 13.25 11.59 24.11
CA ASP A 115 12.19 10.75 24.68
C ASP A 115 12.04 9.44 23.90
N TYR A 116 12.18 9.49 22.56
CA TYR A 116 12.22 8.29 21.73
C TYR A 116 13.38 7.37 22.11
N PHE A 117 14.61 7.89 22.20
CA PHE A 117 15.79 7.07 22.51
C PHE A 117 15.79 6.55 23.94
N GLU A 118 15.30 7.32 24.92
CA GLU A 118 15.17 6.85 26.30
C GLU A 118 14.22 5.66 26.42
N GLN A 119 13.08 5.70 25.72
CA GLN A 119 12.08 4.65 25.76
C GLN A 119 12.49 3.40 24.97
N ASN A 120 13.13 3.57 23.82
CA ASN A 120 13.38 2.47 22.88
C ASN A 120 14.83 1.97 22.87
N SER A 121 15.80 2.80 23.26
CA SER A 121 17.23 2.50 23.17
C SER A 121 18.06 3.32 24.17
N PRO A 122 17.88 3.10 25.50
CA PRO A 122 18.47 3.97 26.54
C PRO A 122 20.01 3.93 26.58
N HIS A 123 20.63 2.91 26.02
CA HIS A 123 22.10 2.79 25.93
C HIS A 123 22.68 3.36 24.62
N ASN A 124 21.88 4.07 23.84
CA ASN A 124 22.33 4.72 22.61
C ASN A 124 23.24 5.92 22.94
N ILE A 125 24.27 6.12 22.13
CA ILE A 125 25.18 7.27 22.24
C ILE A 125 24.43 8.58 22.00
N GLU A 126 23.46 8.58 21.07
CA GLU A 126 22.63 9.76 20.78
C GLU A 126 21.76 10.18 21.98
N ALA A 127 21.30 9.24 22.81
CA ALA A 127 20.47 9.56 23.97
C ALA A 127 21.22 10.49 24.93
N ASN A 128 22.48 10.15 25.25
CA ASN A 128 23.33 10.97 26.12
C ASN A 128 23.66 12.32 25.48
N LEU A 129 23.89 12.36 24.16
CA LEU A 129 24.20 13.59 23.44
C LEU A 129 23.01 14.55 23.42
N LEU A 130 21.81 14.03 23.17
CA LEU A 130 20.56 14.80 23.16
C LEU A 130 20.23 15.31 24.57
N GLU A 131 20.44 14.51 25.61
CA GLU A 131 20.24 14.94 27.00
C GLU A 131 21.22 16.06 27.41
N GLN A 132 22.49 15.98 27.01
CA GLN A 132 23.44 17.08 27.20
C GLN A 132 22.99 18.35 26.48
N LEU A 133 22.60 18.21 25.21
CA LEU A 133 22.19 19.34 24.38
C LEU A 133 20.90 20.01 24.89
N PHE A 134 19.95 19.21 25.39
CA PHE A 134 18.75 19.71 26.03
C PHE A 134 19.07 20.52 27.28
N ASN A 135 19.95 20.00 28.15
CA ASN A 135 20.38 20.69 29.36
C ASN A 135 21.13 22.01 29.04
N GLU A 136 21.96 22.04 28.01
CA GLU A 136 22.60 23.27 27.50
C GLU A 136 21.55 24.31 27.08
N GLY A 137 20.52 23.90 26.33
CA GLY A 137 19.46 24.80 25.90
C GLY A 137 18.60 25.33 27.04
N VAL A 138 18.26 24.49 28.03
CA VAL A 138 17.56 24.92 29.25
C VAL A 138 18.37 25.96 30.01
N ALA A 139 19.68 25.74 30.18
CA ALA A 139 20.56 26.71 30.82
C ALA A 139 20.60 28.04 30.05
N GLY A 140 20.63 27.99 28.71
CA GLY A 140 20.55 29.18 27.85
C GLY A 140 19.27 30.00 28.05
N LEU A 141 18.11 29.34 28.17
CA LEU A 141 16.83 29.99 28.46
C LEU A 141 16.80 30.63 29.85
N GLN A 142 17.31 29.93 30.86
CA GLN A 142 17.41 30.45 32.23
C GLN A 142 18.30 31.70 32.29
N ALA A 143 19.44 31.68 31.59
CA ALA A 143 20.36 32.81 31.51
C ALA A 143 19.71 34.02 30.82
N SER A 144 19.04 33.81 29.68
CA SER A 144 18.34 34.88 28.96
C SER A 144 17.22 35.50 29.81
N ARG A 145 16.42 34.67 30.50
CA ARG A 145 15.39 35.15 31.43
C ARG A 145 15.98 35.98 32.56
N ALA A 146 17.07 35.55 33.18
CA ALA A 146 17.74 36.30 34.24
C ALA A 146 18.25 37.67 33.74
N LEU A 147 18.83 37.70 32.53
CA LEU A 147 19.31 38.92 31.89
C LEU A 147 18.16 39.89 31.58
N HIS A 148 17.02 39.36 31.13
CA HIS A 148 15.81 40.15 30.88
C HIS A 148 15.23 40.76 32.16
N ILE A 149 15.20 40.00 33.25
CA ILE A 149 14.77 40.49 34.58
C ILE A 149 15.71 41.60 35.06
N CYS A 150 17.03 41.43 34.94
CA CYS A 150 18.01 42.45 35.31
C CYS A 150 17.89 43.74 34.47
N ARG A 151 17.47 43.66 33.21
CA ARG A 151 17.19 44.83 32.35
C ARG A 151 15.90 45.56 32.71
N ILE A 152 14.95 44.90 33.35
CA ILE A 152 13.68 45.51 33.79
C ILE A 152 13.83 46.17 35.17
N LEU A 153 14.75 45.67 36.00
CA LEU A 153 14.98 46.15 37.38
C LEU A 153 16.01 47.29 37.50
N ASN A 154 16.78 47.58 36.44
CA ASN A 154 17.70 48.73 36.35
C ASN A 154 17.18 49.74 35.34
#